data_AF-A0A7G8P6F9-F1
#
_entry.id   AF-A0A7G8P6F9-F1
#
_cell.length_a   1.000
_cell.length_b   1.000
_cell.length_c   1.000
_cell.angle_alpha   90.00
_cell.angle_beta   90.00
_cell.angle_gamma   90.00
#
_symmetry.space_group_name_H-M   'P 1'
#
loop_
_entity.id
_entity.type
_entity.pdbx_description
1 polymer ?
#
loop_
_entity_poly.entity_id
_entity_poly.type
_entity_poly.pdbx_seq_one_letter_code
_entity_poly.pdbx_strand_id
1 'polypeptide(L)'
;MTAINSQADVERIMVDRNVSFHFQPLLTEQPDGTWIARYPGADWTVIGTSQADARAQLGAEELRRVGTPDAAAWKINAVRQHIDHGPIPGVYELDNAAADRAIQAGTVEAMNAELADVEHRRQHGQR
;
A
#
# COMPACT_ATOMS: atom_id res chain seq x y z
N MET A 1 0.62 20.04 11.83
CA MET A 1 0.74 18.75 11.12
C MET A 1 1.84 17.96 11.81
N THR A 2 1.55 16.75 12.28
CA THR A 2 2.58 15.86 12.82
C THR A 2 3.45 15.39 11.66
N ALA A 3 4.75 15.68 11.70
CA ALA A 3 5.66 15.20 10.67
C ALA A 3 5.81 13.67 10.79
N ILE A 4 5.55 12.94 9.69
CA ILE A 4 5.66 11.48 9.63
C ILE A 4 7.07 11.14 9.17
N ASN A 5 7.95 10.83 10.12
CA ASN A 5 9.37 10.57 9.84
C ASN A 5 9.80 9.16 10.25
N SER A 6 8.96 8.46 10.99
CA SER A 6 9.31 7.16 11.57
C SER A 6 8.14 6.19 11.55
N GLN A 7 8.45 4.91 11.73
CA GLN A 7 7.47 3.85 11.94
C GLN A 7 6.57 4.15 13.16
N ALA A 8 7.13 4.71 14.24
CA ALA A 8 6.37 5.07 15.43
C ALA A 8 5.34 6.18 15.17
N ASP A 9 5.60 7.09 14.21
CA ASP A 9 4.62 8.10 13.82
C ASP A 9 3.46 7.49 13.04
N VAL A 10 3.75 6.52 12.16
CA VAL A 10 2.73 5.76 11.43
C VAL A 10 1.86 4.97 12.42
N GLU A 11 2.47 4.27 13.38
CA GLU A 11 1.75 3.52 14.42
C GLU A 11 0.88 4.43 15.29
N ARG A 12 1.38 5.62 15.66
CA ARG A 12 0.58 6.60 16.39
C ARG A 12 -0.66 7.01 15.59
N ILE A 13 -0.52 7.28 14.30
CA ILE A 13 -1.66 7.63 13.43
C ILE A 13 -2.67 6.49 13.35
N MET A 14 -2.19 5.25 13.20
CA MET A 14 -3.04 4.06 13.18
C MET A 14 -3.86 3.93 14.47
N VAL A 15 -3.24 4.16 15.63
CA VAL A 15 -3.91 4.13 16.93
C VAL A 15 -4.88 5.31 17.08
N ASP A 16 -4.43 6.55 16.82
CA ASP A 16 -5.20 7.77 17.02
C ASP A 16 -6.47 7.80 16.14
N ARG A 17 -6.38 7.25 14.92
CA ARG A 17 -7.50 7.18 13.97
C ARG A 17 -8.25 5.84 14.00
N ASN A 18 -7.78 4.88 14.78
CA ASN A 18 -8.30 3.51 14.82
C ASN A 18 -8.36 2.83 13.44
N VAL A 19 -7.27 2.96 12.68
CA VAL A 19 -7.15 2.50 11.30
C VAL A 19 -5.90 1.65 11.10
N SER A 20 -5.92 0.85 10.04
CA SER A 20 -4.81 0.08 9.52
C SER A 20 -4.51 0.50 8.08
N PHE A 21 -3.23 0.67 7.75
CA PHE A 21 -2.83 0.94 6.37
C PHE A 21 -2.59 -0.35 5.59
N HIS A 22 -3.26 -0.46 4.44
CA HIS A 22 -3.01 -1.51 3.47
C HIS A 22 -2.32 -0.94 2.23
N PHE A 23 -1.31 -1.65 1.73
CA PHE A 23 -0.50 -1.23 0.58
C PHE A 23 -0.66 -2.21 -0.58
N GLN A 24 -1.16 -1.73 -1.71
CA GLN A 24 -1.20 -2.50 -2.96
C GLN A 24 -0.09 -2.06 -3.90
N PRO A 25 0.62 -3.03 -4.53
CA PRO A 25 1.46 -2.76 -5.68
C PRO A 25 0.74 -1.99 -6.78
N LEU A 26 1.43 -1.02 -7.37
CA LEU A 26 1.03 -0.35 -8.59
C LEU A 26 1.69 -1.07 -9.76
N LEU A 27 0.87 -1.59 -10.68
CA LEU A 27 1.34 -2.26 -11.89
C LEU A 27 0.88 -1.46 -13.11
N THR A 28 1.78 -1.26 -14.07
CA THR A 28 1.51 -0.47 -15.27
C THR A 28 2.10 -1.15 -16.50
N GLU A 29 1.25 -1.54 -17.42
CA GLU A 29 1.64 -2.06 -18.72
C GLU A 29 2.31 -0.96 -19.56
N GLN A 30 3.38 -1.32 -20.24
CA GLN A 30 4.16 -0.46 -21.12
C GLN A 30 3.78 -0.70 -22.59
N PRO A 31 4.04 0.26 -23.49
CA PRO A 31 3.72 0.10 -24.91
C PRO A 31 4.42 -1.09 -25.61
N ASP A 32 5.53 -1.58 -25.07
CA ASP A 32 6.27 -2.73 -25.57
C ASP A 32 5.78 -4.08 -25.01
N GLY A 33 4.71 -4.07 -24.22
CA GLY A 33 4.12 -5.25 -23.58
C GLY A 33 4.79 -5.65 -22.25
N THR A 34 5.82 -4.92 -21.81
CA THR A 34 6.39 -5.13 -20.47
C THR A 34 5.53 -4.48 -19.39
N TRP A 35 5.80 -4.83 -18.12
CA TRP A 35 5.06 -4.37 -16.96
C TRP A 35 6.00 -3.77 -15.94
N ILE A 36 5.75 -2.53 -15.54
CA ILE A 36 6.44 -1.88 -14.42
C ILE A 36 5.62 -2.14 -13.15
N ALA A 37 6.28 -2.59 -12.08
CA ALA A 37 5.67 -2.72 -10.76
C ALA A 37 6.44 -1.93 -9.69
N ARG A 38 5.70 -1.30 -8.77
CA ARG A 38 6.26 -0.56 -7.63
C ARG A 38 5.30 -0.52 -6.45
N TYR A 39 5.82 -0.28 -5.25
CA TYR A 39 4.99 0.16 -4.12
C TYR A 39 4.78 1.69 -4.15
N PRO A 40 3.65 2.21 -3.64
CA PRO A 40 3.25 3.62 -3.80
C PRO A 40 4.21 4.66 -3.19
N GLY A 41 5.02 4.27 -2.20
CA GLY A 41 6.04 5.15 -1.59
C GLY A 41 7.48 4.73 -1.87
N ALA A 42 7.69 3.76 -2.76
CA ALA A 42 9.02 3.30 -3.13
C ALA A 42 9.66 4.23 -4.18
N ASP A 43 10.96 4.46 -4.05
CA ASP A 43 11.83 5.15 -5.02
C ASP A 43 12.42 4.18 -6.07
N TRP A 44 12.04 2.90 -5.99
CA TRP A 44 12.50 1.84 -6.86
C TRP A 44 11.30 1.15 -7.55
N THR A 45 11.58 0.58 -8.71
CA THR A 45 10.63 -0.14 -9.57
C THR A 45 11.27 -1.42 -10.06
N VAL A 46 10.46 -2.41 -10.43
CA VAL A 46 10.90 -3.61 -11.15
C VAL A 46 10.18 -3.70 -12.50
N ILE A 47 10.75 -4.47 -13.43
CA ILE A 47 10.19 -4.66 -14.78
C ILE A 47 9.99 -6.15 -15.03
N GLY A 48 8.75 -6.54 -15.29
CA GLY A 48 8.39 -7.89 -15.72
C GLY A 48 7.98 -7.94 -17.18
N THR A 49 8.06 -9.13 -17.75
CA THR A 49 7.56 -9.48 -19.10
C THR A 49 6.05 -9.73 -19.12
N SER A 50 5.42 -9.84 -17.95
CA SER A 50 3.98 -9.94 -17.76
C SER A 50 3.61 -9.33 -16.41
N GLN A 51 2.31 -9.09 -16.19
CA GLN A 51 1.82 -8.61 -14.90
C GLN A 51 2.19 -9.54 -13.73
N ALA A 52 2.10 -10.85 -13.94
CA ALA A 52 2.43 -11.85 -12.93
C ALA A 52 3.94 -11.87 -12.61
N ASP A 53 4.77 -11.78 -13.65
CA ASP A 53 6.23 -11.69 -13.52
C ASP A 53 6.64 -10.41 -12.78
N ALA A 54 6.08 -9.25 -13.15
CA ALA A 54 6.36 -7.99 -12.47
C ALA A 54 5.98 -8.04 -10.98
N ARG A 55 4.86 -8.71 -10.64
CA ARG A 55 4.46 -8.92 -9.24
C ARG A 55 5.42 -9.85 -8.48
N ALA A 56 5.87 -10.92 -9.11
CA ALA A 56 6.83 -11.84 -8.51
C ALA A 56 8.18 -11.15 -8.26
N GLN A 57 8.68 -10.38 -9.24
CA GLN A 57 9.90 -9.59 -9.11
C GLN A 57 9.78 -8.52 -8.02
N LEU A 58 8.60 -7.90 -7.88
CA LEU A 58 8.38 -6.89 -6.84
C LEU A 58 8.50 -7.50 -5.44
N GLY A 59 7.91 -8.69 -5.23
CA GLY A 59 8.04 -9.42 -3.97
C GLY A 59 9.48 -9.88 -3.70
N ALA A 60 10.20 -10.31 -4.72
CA ALA A 60 11.62 -10.68 -4.60
C ALA A 60 12.49 -9.48 -4.21
N GLU A 61 12.24 -8.32 -4.82
CA GLU A 61 12.96 -7.08 -4.50
C GLU A 61 12.64 -6.58 -3.08
N GLU A 62 11.40 -6.71 -2.63
CA GLU A 62 11.05 -6.43 -1.23
C GLU A 62 11.80 -7.35 -0.27
N LEU A 63 11.78 -8.66 -0.50
CA LEU A 63 12.51 -9.64 0.31
C LEU A 63 14.02 -9.37 0.35
N ARG A 64 14.61 -8.98 -0.79
CA ARG A 64 16.03 -8.58 -0.87
C ARG A 64 16.35 -7.39 0.04
N ARG A 65 15.37 -6.52 0.29
CA ARG A 65 15.50 -5.31 1.11
C ARG A 65 15.21 -5.52 2.59
N VAL A 66 14.61 -6.65 3.01
CA VAL A 66 14.23 -6.93 4.41
C VAL A 66 15.40 -6.84 5.41
N GLY A 67 16.65 -6.94 4.96
CA GLY A 67 17.85 -6.76 5.81
C GLY A 67 18.51 -5.38 5.73
N THR A 68 17.94 -4.43 4.99
CA THR A 68 18.50 -3.09 4.82
C THR A 68 17.89 -2.11 5.82
N PRO A 69 18.63 -1.06 6.25
CA PRO A 69 18.07 -0.02 7.11
C PRO A 69 16.79 0.63 6.54
N ASP A 70 16.63 0.63 5.22
CA ASP A 70 15.55 1.29 4.49
C ASP A 70 14.38 0.36 4.15
N ALA A 71 14.34 -0.87 4.70
CA ALA A 71 13.32 -1.87 4.37
C ALA A 71 11.87 -1.36 4.50
N ALA A 72 11.62 -0.51 5.50
CA ALA A 72 10.30 0.07 5.78
C ALA A 72 10.13 1.51 5.25
N ALA A 73 11.18 2.13 4.68
CA ALA A 73 11.17 3.54 4.29
C ALA A 73 10.05 3.84 3.28
N TRP A 74 9.78 2.90 2.37
CA TRP A 74 8.71 3.07 1.39
C TRP A 74 7.31 3.10 2.01
N LYS A 75 7.06 2.37 3.11
CA LYS A 75 5.77 2.38 3.82
C LYS A 75 5.55 3.72 4.52
N ILE A 76 6.59 4.22 5.20
CA ILE A 76 6.57 5.54 5.84
C ILE A 76 6.32 6.63 4.79
N ASN A 77 7.02 6.56 3.65
CA ASN A 77 6.82 7.49 2.54
C ASN A 77 5.40 7.44 1.97
N ALA A 78 4.84 6.25 1.78
CA ALA A 78 3.49 6.06 1.27
C ALA A 78 2.44 6.67 2.20
N VAL A 79 2.55 6.42 3.51
CA VAL A 79 1.65 7.02 4.52
C VAL A 79 1.82 8.54 4.56
N ARG A 80 3.06 9.03 4.56
CA ARG A 80 3.33 10.48 4.52
C ARG A 80 2.65 11.16 3.33
N GLN A 81 2.88 10.64 2.12
CA GLN A 81 2.25 11.18 0.91
C GLN A 81 0.72 11.12 0.98
N HIS A 82 0.15 10.02 1.49
CA HIS A 82 -1.29 9.86 1.67
C HIS A 82 -1.90 10.90 2.62
N ILE A 83 -1.20 11.24 3.70
CA ILE A 83 -1.67 12.23 4.68
C ILE A 83 -1.47 13.66 4.17
N ASP A 84 -0.34 13.95 3.54
CA ASP A 84 0.03 15.29 3.10
C ASP A 84 -0.71 15.73 1.83
N HIS A 85 -1.01 14.79 0.94
CA HIS A 85 -1.62 15.08 -0.38
C HIS A 85 -3.05 14.55 -0.50
N GLY A 86 -3.56 13.87 0.53
CA GLY A 86 -4.80 13.11 0.46
C GLY A 86 -4.61 11.73 -0.18
N PRO A 87 -5.70 10.98 -0.40
CA PRO A 87 -5.63 9.61 -0.86
C PRO A 87 -4.79 9.44 -2.13
N ILE A 88 -3.80 8.55 -2.08
CA ILE A 88 -2.96 8.18 -3.22
C ILE A 88 -3.25 6.75 -3.67
N PRO A 89 -3.03 6.42 -4.98
CA PRO A 89 -3.21 5.07 -5.49
C PRO A 89 -2.39 4.05 -4.71
N GLY A 90 -3.00 2.89 -4.42
CA GLY A 90 -2.32 1.78 -3.75
C GLY A 90 -2.14 1.94 -2.24
N VAL A 91 -2.64 3.02 -1.62
CA VAL A 91 -2.67 3.17 -0.14
C VAL A 91 -4.12 3.27 0.33
N TYR A 92 -4.49 2.37 1.23
CA TYR A 92 -5.84 2.30 1.79
C TYR A 92 -5.77 2.43 3.30
N GLU A 93 -6.59 3.34 3.83
CA GLU A 93 -6.87 3.48 5.25
C GLU A 93 -8.12 2.64 5.51
N LEU A 94 -7.95 1.51 6.21
CA LEU A 94 -9.03 0.62 6.62
C LEU A 94 -9.35 0.90 8.08
N ASP A 95 -10.62 0.98 8.46
CA ASP A 95 -10.99 0.91 9.87
C ASP A 95 -10.44 -0.40 10.46
N ASN A 96 -9.92 -0.39 11.70
CA ASN A 96 -9.34 -1.60 12.30
C ASN A 96 -10.33 -2.78 12.31
N ALA A 97 -11.63 -2.51 12.51
CA ALA A 97 -12.66 -3.55 12.42
C ALA A 97 -12.78 -4.17 11.01
N ALA A 98 -12.55 -3.41 9.95
CA ALA A 98 -12.52 -3.91 8.57
C ALA A 98 -11.26 -4.74 8.30
N ALA A 99 -10.11 -4.24 8.75
CA ALA A 99 -8.85 -4.97 8.67
C ALA A 99 -8.93 -6.31 9.42
N ASP A 100 -9.47 -6.31 10.64
CA ASP A 100 -9.63 -7.51 11.46
C ASP A 100 -10.55 -8.53 10.80
N ARG A 101 -11.68 -8.10 10.21
CA ARG A 101 -12.57 -9.00 9.46
C ARG A 101 -11.85 -9.67 8.28
N ALA A 102 -11.12 -8.88 7.49
CA ALA A 102 -10.37 -9.41 6.35
C ALA A 102 -9.27 -10.38 6.78
N ILE A 103 -8.54 -10.06 7.86
CA ILE A 103 -7.49 -10.92 8.43
C ILE A 103 -8.09 -12.22 8.98
N GLN A 104 -9.21 -12.14 9.70
CA GLN A 104 -9.90 -13.31 10.26
C GLN A 104 -10.46 -14.23 9.17
N ALA A 105 -10.95 -13.67 8.07
CA ALA A 105 -11.37 -14.45 6.91
C ALA A 105 -10.19 -15.16 6.24
N GLY A 106 -8.99 -14.55 6.28
CA GLY A 106 -7.74 -15.15 5.80
C GLY A 106 -7.67 -15.30 4.27
N THR A 107 -8.56 -14.64 3.52
CA THR A 107 -8.62 -14.71 2.05
C THR A 107 -8.30 -13.38 1.40
N VAL A 108 -7.71 -13.45 0.20
CA VAL A 108 -7.41 -12.26 -0.60
C VAL A 108 -8.70 -11.58 -1.05
N GLU A 109 -9.76 -12.36 -1.30
CA GLU A 109 -11.08 -11.88 -1.68
C GLU A 109 -11.71 -11.04 -0.57
N ALA A 110 -11.58 -11.44 0.70
CA ALA A 110 -12.11 -10.67 1.82
C ALA A 110 -11.38 -9.33 1.97
N MET A 111 -10.05 -9.32 1.84
CA MET A 111 -9.29 -8.07 1.82
C MET A 111 -9.71 -7.18 0.64
N ASN A 112 -9.80 -7.75 -0.56
CA ASN A 112 -10.21 -7.00 -1.76
C ASN A 112 -11.63 -6.40 -1.62
N ALA A 113 -12.55 -7.08 -0.94
CA ALA A 113 -13.89 -6.57 -0.68
C ALA A 113 -13.86 -5.31 0.21
N GLU A 114 -13.09 -5.33 1.29
CA GLU A 114 -12.94 -4.14 2.17
C GLU A 114 -12.25 -2.98 1.44
N LEU A 115 -11.25 -3.26 0.59
CA LEU A 115 -10.60 -2.23 -0.22
C LEU A 115 -11.55 -1.63 -1.28
N ALA A 116 -12.39 -2.45 -1.89
CA ALA A 116 -13.38 -1.99 -2.87
C ALA A 116 -14.44 -1.08 -2.21
N ASP A 117 -14.84 -1.36 -0.97
CA ASP A 117 -15.73 -0.48 -0.20
C ASP A 117 -15.08 0.90 0.05
N VAL A 118 -13.82 0.92 0.49
CA VAL A 118 -13.07 2.19 0.68
C VAL A 118 -12.99 2.98 -0.62
N GLU A 119 -12.70 2.32 -1.73
CA GLU A 119 -12.59 2.98 -3.03
C GLU A 119 -13.96 3.53 -3.51
N HIS A 120 -15.04 2.79 -3.29
CA HIS A 120 -16.39 3.26 -3.55
C HIS A 120 -16.73 4.50 -2.72
N ARG A 121 -16.44 4.50 -1.41
CA ARG A 121 -16.66 5.66 -0.53
C ARG A 121 -15.88 6.90 -1.01
N ARG A 122 -14.63 6.72 -1.42
CA ARG A 122 -13.78 7.79 -1.99
C ARG A 122 -14.40 8.41 -3.24
N GLN A 123 -14.86 7.60 -4.19
CA GLN A 123 -15.45 8.07 -5.44
C GLN A 123 -16.76 8.84 -5.22
N HIS A 124 -17.49 8.50 -4.16
CA HIS A 124 -18.74 9.15 -3.77
C HIS A 124 -18.57 10.30 -2.77
N GLY A 125 -17.33 10.69 -2.44
CA GLY A 125 -17.04 11.82 -1.54
C GLY A 125 -17.48 11.58 -0.09
N GLN A 126 -17.75 10.32 0.28
CA GLN A 126 -18.09 9.92 1.63
C GLN A 126 -16.78 9.62 2.36
N ARG A 127 -16.45 10.46 3.34
CA ARG A 127 -15.33 10.23 4.26
C ARG A 127 -15.74 9.25 5.34
#